data_AF-A0A842R559-F1
#
_entry.id   AF-A0A842R559-F1
#
_cell.length_a   1.000
_cell.length_b   1.000
_cell.length_c   1.000
_cell.angle_alpha   90.00
_cell.angle_beta   90.00
_cell.angle_gamma   90.00
#
_symmetry.space_group_name_H-M   'P 1'
#
loop_
_entity.id
_entity.type
_entity.pdbx_description
1 polymer ?
#
loop_
_entity_poly.entity_id
_entity_poly.type
_entity_poly.pdbx_seq_one_letter_code
_entity_poly.pdbx_strand_id
1 'polypeptide(L)'
;MVRDQGVLQAIADVLKNSCNVDKYAFFLDDGKILESTMSKENSEKISKTIKFYSRQMLVNNYFNQDSSGINFLLYRLSNSVFLSFLSKETVPKLVSTLTDVFNKYSKKLDKIFHDVPDSFRKITKYLVISQGLAMGPEPVAWYPDDIPDNIRMKIAMKSMLMLTAEREGAIRGIPATIPFIEYYAMGVIFLFDTPHTDARGGAYDSCISILVDESYRPAIYENMFSLENLCIDAADLITSGEDLEKVIKSILIALDAMNLRSGRQSYEIEQLMKGQLKKITENLNGI
;
A
#
# COMPACT_ATOMS: atom_id res chain seq x y z
N MET A 1 -1.47 -9.39 -21.00
CA MET A 1 -2.87 -9.82 -20.89
C MET A 1 -3.13 -11.27 -21.31
N VAL A 2 -2.56 -11.83 -22.40
CA VAL A 2 -2.83 -13.24 -22.79
C VAL A 2 -2.05 -14.29 -21.98
N ARG A 3 -0.93 -13.91 -21.33
CA ARG A 3 -0.09 -14.87 -20.57
C ARG A 3 -0.65 -15.23 -19.18
N ASP A 4 -1.62 -14.48 -18.68
CA ASP A 4 -1.99 -14.51 -17.26
C ASP A 4 -3.15 -15.51 -16.99
N GLN A 5 -3.92 -15.87 -18.03
CA GLN A 5 -5.07 -16.78 -17.93
C GLN A 5 -4.68 -18.25 -17.71
N GLY A 6 -3.48 -18.67 -18.15
CA GLY A 6 -3.08 -20.08 -18.07
C GLY A 6 -2.94 -20.60 -16.64
N VAL A 7 -2.51 -19.75 -15.70
CA VAL A 7 -2.38 -20.14 -14.29
C VAL A 7 -3.74 -20.21 -13.61
N LEU A 8 -4.63 -19.24 -13.86
CA LEU A 8 -5.98 -19.22 -13.30
C LEU A 8 -6.80 -20.41 -13.80
N GLN A 9 -6.74 -20.71 -15.11
CA GLN A 9 -7.41 -21.87 -15.69
C GLN A 9 -6.88 -23.19 -15.09
N ALA A 10 -5.56 -23.33 -14.94
CA ALA A 10 -4.99 -24.53 -14.33
C ALA A 10 -5.44 -24.73 -12.88
N ILE A 11 -5.72 -23.65 -12.14
CA ILE A 11 -6.30 -23.72 -10.79
C ILE A 11 -7.77 -24.12 -10.87
N ALA A 12 -8.54 -23.51 -11.77
CA ALA A 12 -9.95 -23.86 -11.98
C ALA A 12 -10.12 -25.33 -12.36
N ASP A 13 -9.24 -25.87 -13.21
CA ASP A 13 -9.25 -27.28 -13.61
C ASP A 13 -8.99 -28.22 -12.43
N VAL A 14 -8.06 -27.87 -11.53
CA VAL A 14 -7.82 -28.65 -10.29
C VAL A 14 -9.07 -28.64 -9.42
N LEU A 15 -9.69 -27.48 -9.19
CA LEU A 15 -10.88 -27.36 -8.36
C LEU A 15 -12.08 -28.09 -8.95
N LYS A 16 -12.24 -28.03 -10.28
CA LYS A 16 -13.30 -28.77 -10.98
C LYS A 16 -13.12 -30.28 -10.84
N ASN A 17 -11.91 -30.78 -11.09
CA ASN A 17 -11.64 -32.23 -11.09
C ASN A 17 -11.59 -32.82 -9.67
N SER A 18 -11.05 -32.10 -8.69
CA SER A 18 -10.86 -32.60 -7.32
C SER A 18 -12.03 -32.28 -6.39
N CYS A 19 -12.75 -31.19 -6.64
CA CYS A 19 -13.77 -30.65 -5.72
C CYS A 19 -15.14 -30.37 -6.38
N ASN A 20 -15.33 -30.77 -7.64
CA ASN A 20 -16.57 -30.55 -8.39
C ASN A 20 -17.05 -29.09 -8.35
N VAL A 21 -16.11 -28.16 -8.51
CA VAL A 21 -16.38 -26.72 -8.49
C VAL A 21 -16.71 -26.23 -9.90
N ASP A 22 -17.96 -25.86 -10.12
CA ASP A 22 -18.43 -25.28 -11.40
C ASP A 22 -18.57 -23.75 -11.37
N LYS A 23 -18.77 -23.19 -10.17
CA LYS A 23 -18.97 -21.76 -9.95
C LYS A 23 -17.83 -21.18 -9.14
N TYR A 24 -16.97 -20.39 -9.79
CA TYR A 24 -15.82 -19.76 -9.18
C TYR A 24 -15.61 -18.33 -9.70
N ALA A 25 -14.81 -17.56 -8.97
CA ALA A 25 -14.35 -16.24 -9.37
C ALA A 25 -12.98 -15.94 -8.74
N PHE A 26 -12.08 -15.38 -9.54
CA PHE A 26 -10.78 -14.86 -9.10
C PHE A 26 -10.84 -13.35 -9.04
N PHE A 27 -10.25 -12.78 -7.99
CA PHE A 27 -10.23 -11.34 -7.75
C PHE A 27 -8.84 -10.90 -7.33
N LEU A 28 -8.52 -9.64 -7.60
CA LEU A 28 -7.45 -8.93 -6.92
C LEU A 28 -7.92 -8.45 -5.54
N ASP A 29 -6.95 -8.08 -4.69
CA ASP A 29 -7.14 -7.52 -3.36
C ASP A 29 -7.83 -6.15 -3.36
N ASP A 30 -7.79 -5.42 -4.47
CA ASP A 30 -8.59 -4.21 -4.69
C ASP A 30 -10.06 -4.49 -5.10
N GLY A 31 -10.40 -5.77 -5.27
CA GLY A 31 -11.71 -6.25 -5.70
C GLY A 31 -11.87 -6.41 -7.22
N LYS A 32 -10.87 -6.07 -8.05
CA LYS A 32 -10.95 -6.24 -9.50
C LYS A 32 -11.14 -7.71 -9.86
N ILE A 33 -12.15 -8.00 -10.69
CA ILE A 33 -12.43 -9.36 -11.14
C ILE A 33 -11.42 -9.74 -12.22
N LEU A 34 -10.70 -10.85 -12.00
CA LEU A 34 -9.75 -11.41 -12.97
C LEU A 34 -10.46 -12.37 -13.92
N GLU A 35 -11.29 -13.27 -13.38
CA GLU A 35 -12.03 -14.28 -14.11
C GLU A 35 -13.24 -14.74 -13.27
N SER A 36 -14.37 -15.09 -13.89
CA SER A 36 -15.54 -15.58 -13.15
C SER A 36 -16.49 -16.41 -14.02
N THR A 37 -17.02 -17.49 -13.45
CA THR A 37 -18.13 -18.29 -14.00
C THR A 37 -19.47 -18.04 -13.27
N MET A 38 -19.46 -17.14 -12.28
CA MET A 38 -20.62 -16.67 -11.55
C MET A 38 -21.35 -15.56 -12.33
N SER A 39 -22.57 -15.20 -11.91
CA SER A 39 -23.26 -14.05 -12.48
C SER A 39 -22.51 -12.75 -12.15
N LYS A 40 -22.58 -11.77 -13.06
CA LYS A 40 -21.94 -10.45 -12.87
C LYS A 40 -22.33 -9.80 -11.54
N GLU A 41 -23.61 -9.84 -11.19
CA GLU A 41 -24.13 -9.29 -9.94
C GLU A 41 -23.50 -9.94 -8.70
N ASN A 42 -23.39 -11.28 -8.68
CA ASN A 42 -22.77 -12.00 -7.56
C ASN A 42 -21.28 -11.68 -7.45
N SER A 43 -20.57 -11.65 -8.58
CA SER A 43 -19.15 -11.31 -8.60
C SER A 43 -18.91 -9.87 -8.14
N GLU A 44 -19.77 -8.92 -8.49
CA GLU A 44 -19.68 -7.54 -8.00
C GLU A 44 -19.94 -7.42 -6.49
N LYS A 45 -20.90 -8.20 -5.95
CA LYS A 45 -21.14 -8.28 -4.50
C LYS A 45 -19.91 -8.84 -3.76
N ILE A 46 -19.32 -9.91 -4.27
CA ILE A 46 -18.11 -10.53 -3.70
C ILE A 46 -16.90 -9.59 -3.83
N SER A 47 -16.75 -8.90 -4.97
CA SER A 47 -15.70 -7.90 -5.20
C SER A 47 -15.69 -6.81 -4.12
N LYS A 48 -16.86 -6.26 -3.78
CA LYS A 48 -17.01 -5.25 -2.71
C LYS A 48 -16.58 -5.80 -1.35
N THR A 49 -16.94 -7.05 -1.05
CA THR A 49 -16.53 -7.77 0.16
C THR A 49 -15.01 -7.92 0.20
N ILE A 50 -14.38 -8.36 -0.89
CA ILE A 50 -12.92 -8.55 -0.96
C ILE A 50 -12.20 -7.22 -0.74
N LYS A 51 -12.61 -6.14 -1.40
CA LYS A 51 -12.00 -4.82 -1.21
C LYS A 51 -12.00 -4.36 0.26
N PHE A 52 -13.04 -4.73 1.01
CA PHE A 52 -13.13 -4.42 2.43
C PHE A 52 -12.24 -5.31 3.30
N TYR A 53 -12.17 -6.62 3.01
CA TYR A 53 -11.48 -7.60 3.86
C TYR A 53 -10.07 -7.99 3.39
N SER A 54 -9.61 -7.55 2.23
CA SER A 54 -8.35 -8.00 1.64
C SER A 54 -7.14 -7.70 2.51
N ARG A 55 -7.17 -6.57 3.21
CA ARG A 55 -6.14 -6.15 4.19
C ARG A 55 -6.14 -6.99 5.47
N GLN A 56 -7.24 -7.69 5.74
CA GLN A 56 -7.50 -8.36 7.02
C GLN A 56 -7.28 -9.87 6.97
N MET A 57 -7.55 -10.49 5.82
CA MET A 57 -7.51 -11.94 5.67
C MET A 57 -6.09 -12.43 5.43
N LEU A 58 -5.57 -13.38 6.20
CA LEU A 58 -4.22 -13.91 6.00
C LEU A 58 -4.10 -14.72 4.71
N VAL A 59 -2.91 -14.70 4.10
CA VAL A 59 -2.59 -15.55 2.95
C VAL A 59 -2.68 -17.02 3.36
N ASN A 60 -3.17 -17.89 2.47
CA ASN A 60 -3.46 -19.29 2.75
C ASN A 60 -4.53 -19.49 3.84
N ASN A 61 -5.41 -18.51 4.03
CA ASN A 61 -6.56 -18.64 4.91
C ASN A 61 -7.85 -18.61 4.08
N TYR A 62 -8.93 -19.17 4.61
CA TYR A 62 -10.26 -19.16 3.99
C TYR A 62 -11.32 -18.67 4.96
N PHE A 63 -12.35 -18.06 4.40
CA PHE A 63 -13.66 -17.98 5.01
C PHE A 63 -14.54 -19.06 4.37
N ASN A 64 -15.29 -19.79 5.20
CA ASN A 64 -16.30 -20.73 4.75
C ASN A 64 -17.67 -20.35 5.31
N GLN A 65 -18.68 -20.49 4.48
CA GLN A 65 -20.07 -20.49 4.92
C GLN A 65 -20.84 -21.63 4.29
N ASP A 66 -21.38 -22.50 5.14
CA ASP A 66 -22.29 -23.56 4.73
C ASP A 66 -23.72 -23.01 4.69
N SER A 67 -24.41 -23.31 3.59
CA SER A 67 -25.85 -23.11 3.43
C SER A 67 -26.45 -24.34 2.77
N SER A 68 -27.26 -25.09 3.53
CA SER A 68 -27.98 -26.27 3.03
C SER A 68 -27.07 -27.32 2.36
N GLY A 69 -25.85 -27.51 2.87
CA GLY A 69 -24.88 -28.47 2.34
C GLY A 69 -24.10 -27.97 1.12
N ILE A 70 -24.20 -26.67 0.80
CA ILE A 70 -23.36 -25.99 -0.18
C ILE A 70 -22.44 -25.05 0.57
N ASN A 71 -21.14 -25.30 0.45
CA ASN A 71 -20.09 -24.48 1.02
C ASN A 71 -19.73 -23.35 0.05
N PHE A 72 -19.88 -22.11 0.50
CA PHE A 72 -19.27 -20.93 -0.10
C PHE A 72 -17.92 -20.67 0.56
N LEU A 73 -16.85 -20.72 -0.23
CA LEU A 73 -15.53 -20.36 0.23
C LEU A 73 -15.06 -19.06 -0.42
N LEU A 74 -14.42 -18.22 0.38
CA LEU A 74 -13.54 -17.14 -0.04
C LEU A 74 -12.15 -17.46 0.50
N TYR A 75 -11.16 -17.59 -0.38
CA TYR A 75 -9.81 -18.04 -0.05
C TYR A 75 -8.76 -17.04 -0.56
N ARG A 76 -7.79 -16.67 0.29
CA ARG A 76 -6.69 -15.79 -0.10
C ARG A 76 -5.53 -16.64 -0.63
N LEU A 77 -5.52 -16.80 -1.94
CA LEU A 77 -4.64 -17.74 -2.66
C LEU A 77 -3.20 -17.22 -2.82
N SER A 78 -3.01 -15.90 -2.75
CA SER A 78 -1.70 -15.25 -2.74
C SER A 78 -1.84 -13.88 -2.05
N ASN A 79 -0.80 -13.04 -2.07
CA ASN A 79 -0.90 -11.72 -1.45
C ASN A 79 -1.92 -10.82 -2.17
N SER A 80 -2.01 -10.87 -3.50
CA SER A 80 -3.02 -10.08 -4.25
C SER A 80 -4.19 -10.88 -4.80
N VAL A 81 -4.14 -12.21 -4.87
CA VAL A 81 -5.22 -12.99 -5.51
C VAL A 81 -6.11 -13.66 -4.48
N PHE A 82 -7.42 -13.41 -4.61
CA PHE A 82 -8.50 -14.09 -3.92
C PHE A 82 -9.24 -15.02 -4.88
N LEU A 83 -9.71 -16.14 -4.35
CA LEU A 83 -10.53 -17.11 -5.04
C LEU A 83 -11.83 -17.28 -4.25
N SER A 84 -12.96 -17.17 -4.91
CA SER A 84 -14.26 -17.51 -4.33
C SER A 84 -14.95 -18.60 -5.15
N PHE A 85 -15.59 -19.56 -4.49
CA PHE A 85 -16.30 -20.63 -5.17
C PHE A 85 -17.39 -21.29 -4.31
N LEU A 86 -18.26 -22.04 -4.98
CA LEU A 86 -19.29 -22.88 -4.37
C LEU A 86 -18.96 -24.36 -4.59
N SER A 87 -19.11 -25.19 -3.55
CA SER A 87 -18.96 -26.64 -3.66
C SER A 87 -19.87 -27.40 -2.69
N LYS A 88 -20.28 -28.61 -3.07
CA LYS A 88 -20.98 -29.56 -2.18
C LYS A 88 -20.03 -30.48 -1.41
N GLU A 89 -18.73 -30.36 -1.64
CA GLU A 89 -17.72 -31.17 -0.98
C GLU A 89 -17.53 -30.75 0.47
N THR A 90 -16.93 -31.63 1.27
CA THR A 90 -16.65 -31.36 2.68
C THR A 90 -15.51 -30.35 2.82
N VAL A 91 -15.63 -29.45 3.80
CA VAL A 91 -14.61 -28.43 4.09
C VAL A 91 -13.19 -29.01 4.23
N PRO A 92 -12.95 -30.14 4.94
CA PRO A 92 -11.61 -30.71 5.01
C PRO A 92 -10.99 -31.06 3.65
N LYS A 93 -11.79 -31.61 2.72
CA LYS A 93 -11.33 -31.94 1.36
C LYS A 93 -11.04 -30.68 0.54
N LEU A 94 -11.88 -29.66 0.68
CA LEU A 94 -11.69 -28.35 0.05
C LEU A 94 -10.39 -27.70 0.53
N VAL A 95 -10.16 -27.67 1.84
CA VAL A 95 -8.97 -27.07 2.45
C VAL A 95 -7.69 -27.81 2.06
N SER A 96 -7.71 -29.14 2.04
CA SER A 96 -6.57 -29.93 1.56
C SER A 96 -6.22 -29.56 0.11
N THR A 97 -7.22 -29.52 -0.77
CA THR A 97 -7.03 -29.16 -2.18
C THR A 97 -6.52 -27.73 -2.33
N LEU A 98 -7.09 -26.78 -1.60
CA LEU A 98 -6.67 -25.38 -1.63
C LEU A 98 -5.24 -25.20 -1.14
N THR A 99 -4.82 -25.97 -0.14
CA THR A 99 -3.43 -25.96 0.36
C THR A 99 -2.46 -26.43 -0.74
N ASP A 100 -2.81 -27.49 -1.48
CA ASP A 100 -2.00 -27.97 -2.61
C ASP A 100 -1.92 -26.93 -3.74
N VAL A 101 -3.06 -26.31 -4.06
CA VAL A 101 -3.12 -25.21 -5.04
C VAL A 101 -2.25 -24.04 -4.58
N PHE A 102 -2.35 -23.65 -3.31
CA PHE A 102 -1.55 -22.57 -2.73
C PHE A 102 -0.06 -22.86 -2.82
N ASN A 103 0.38 -24.03 -2.38
CA ASN A 103 1.78 -24.43 -2.42
C ASN A 103 2.34 -24.43 -3.85
N LYS A 104 1.51 -24.82 -4.83
CA LYS A 104 1.91 -24.92 -6.24
C LYS A 104 1.89 -23.59 -6.99
N TYR A 105 0.94 -22.70 -6.70
CA TYR A 105 0.65 -21.53 -7.55
C TYR A 105 0.81 -20.17 -6.88
N SER A 106 0.81 -20.06 -5.55
CA SER A 106 0.84 -18.76 -4.83
C SER A 106 1.97 -17.83 -5.30
N LYS A 107 3.22 -18.32 -5.31
CA LYS A 107 4.39 -17.53 -5.76
C LYS A 107 4.29 -17.08 -7.23
N LYS A 108 3.67 -17.88 -8.09
CA LYS A 108 3.46 -17.53 -9.50
C LYS A 108 2.40 -16.44 -9.63
N LEU A 109 1.31 -16.56 -8.87
CA LEU A 109 0.26 -15.56 -8.81
C LEU A 109 0.78 -14.24 -8.26
N ASP A 110 1.59 -14.25 -7.20
CA ASP A 110 2.23 -13.04 -6.68
C ASP A 110 3.08 -12.36 -7.77
N LYS A 111 3.88 -13.12 -8.51
CA LYS A 111 4.69 -12.56 -9.60
C LYS A 111 3.86 -11.95 -10.74
N ILE A 112 2.65 -12.46 -10.98
CA ILE A 112 1.79 -12.02 -12.08
C ILE A 112 0.89 -10.85 -11.66
N PHE A 113 0.37 -10.89 -10.44
CA PHE A 113 -0.76 -10.08 -9.99
C PHE A 113 -0.48 -9.22 -8.75
N HIS A 114 0.58 -9.51 -8.00
CA HIS A 114 0.97 -8.68 -6.87
C HIS A 114 2.04 -7.68 -7.34
N ASP A 115 1.59 -6.49 -7.73
CA ASP A 115 2.50 -5.34 -7.86
C ASP A 115 2.84 -4.87 -6.45
N VAL A 116 3.67 -5.65 -5.74
CA VAL A 116 4.28 -5.16 -4.50
C VAL A 116 5.16 -4.02 -4.95
N PRO A 117 4.98 -2.83 -4.39
CA PRO A 117 6.03 -1.85 -4.41
C PRO A 117 7.28 -2.53 -3.87
N ASP A 118 8.25 -2.77 -4.74
CA ASP A 118 9.54 -3.34 -4.39
C ASP A 118 10.43 -2.26 -3.77
N SER A 119 10.16 -0.99 -4.10
CA SER A 119 10.91 0.17 -3.66
C SER A 119 10.08 1.23 -2.95
N PHE A 120 10.74 2.02 -2.09
CA PHE A 120 10.13 3.20 -1.47
C PHE A 120 9.56 4.17 -2.51
N ARG A 121 10.25 4.33 -3.64
CA ARG A 121 9.80 5.22 -4.72
C ARG A 121 8.37 4.89 -5.19
N LYS A 122 8.03 3.61 -5.29
CA LYS A 122 6.69 3.16 -5.73
C LYS A 122 5.59 3.43 -4.70
N ILE A 123 5.93 3.65 -3.43
CA ILE A 123 4.98 4.03 -2.37
C ILE A 123 5.04 5.52 -2.00
N THR A 124 6.00 6.28 -2.55
CA THR A 124 6.07 7.73 -2.40
C THR A 124 4.97 8.39 -3.22
N LYS A 125 4.07 9.09 -2.53
CA LYS A 125 3.00 9.89 -3.16
C LYS A 125 3.52 11.24 -3.58
N TYR A 126 4.18 11.95 -2.66
CA TYR A 126 4.66 13.30 -2.86
C TYR A 126 6.05 13.46 -2.26
N LEU A 127 6.87 14.28 -2.90
CA LEU A 127 8.10 14.82 -2.37
C LEU A 127 8.04 16.33 -2.52
N VAL A 128 8.30 17.08 -1.45
CA VAL A 128 8.28 18.55 -1.48
C VAL A 128 9.49 19.07 -0.72
N ILE A 129 10.28 19.91 -1.38
CA ILE A 129 11.31 20.72 -0.74
C ILE A 129 10.70 22.10 -0.49
N SER A 130 10.78 22.58 0.75
CA SER A 130 10.18 23.83 1.19
C SER A 130 11.20 24.73 1.87
N GLN A 131 10.99 26.04 1.81
CA GLN A 131 11.80 27.05 2.48
C GLN A 131 10.93 28.08 3.20
N GLY A 132 11.40 28.57 4.34
CA GLY A 132 10.78 29.66 5.10
C GLY A 132 11.16 31.01 4.50
N LEU A 133 10.36 31.51 3.55
CA LEU A 133 10.59 32.80 2.90
C LEU A 133 9.85 33.93 3.63
N ALA A 134 9.96 35.16 3.11
CA ALA A 134 9.42 36.36 3.76
C ALA A 134 7.89 36.30 3.99
N MET A 135 7.14 35.64 3.11
CA MET A 135 5.68 35.48 3.24
C MET A 135 5.27 34.22 4.04
N GLY A 136 6.24 33.40 4.43
CA GLY A 136 6.04 32.14 5.15
C GLY A 136 6.65 30.94 4.42
N PRO A 137 6.28 29.72 4.85
CA PRO A 137 6.68 28.48 4.20
C PRO A 137 6.20 28.40 2.75
N GLU A 138 7.13 28.23 1.82
CA GLU A 138 6.83 28.06 0.39
C GLU A 138 7.48 26.79 -0.18
N PRO A 139 6.79 26.03 -1.05
CA PRO A 139 7.37 24.91 -1.77
C PRO A 139 8.27 25.43 -2.90
N VAL A 140 9.54 25.03 -2.91
CA VAL A 140 10.55 25.46 -3.89
C VAL A 140 10.86 24.40 -4.94
N ALA A 141 10.61 23.13 -4.64
CA ALA A 141 10.67 22.02 -5.61
C ALA A 141 9.76 20.87 -5.15
N TRP A 142 9.27 20.05 -6.08
CA TRP A 142 8.35 18.97 -5.76
C TRP A 142 8.36 17.84 -6.80
N TYR A 143 7.81 16.70 -6.42
CA TYR A 143 7.51 15.56 -7.29
C TYR A 143 6.23 14.85 -6.83
N PRO A 144 5.33 14.43 -7.75
CA PRO A 144 5.42 14.60 -9.20
C PRO A 144 5.19 16.05 -9.66
N ASP A 145 5.64 16.39 -10.88
CA ASP A 145 5.64 17.78 -11.38
C ASP A 145 4.23 18.41 -11.43
N ASP A 146 3.20 17.56 -11.58
CA ASP A 146 1.80 17.93 -11.70
C ASP A 146 1.03 18.00 -10.37
N ILE A 147 1.71 18.01 -9.22
CA ILE A 147 1.06 18.21 -7.93
C ILE A 147 0.28 19.54 -7.93
N PRO A 148 -1.03 19.52 -7.58
CA PRO A 148 -1.83 20.74 -7.39
C PRO A 148 -1.20 21.71 -6.38
N ASP A 149 -1.24 23.01 -6.69
CA ASP A 149 -0.62 24.07 -5.87
C ASP A 149 -1.06 24.05 -4.39
N ASN A 150 -2.36 23.85 -4.17
CA ASN A 150 -2.93 23.76 -2.83
C ASN A 150 -2.35 22.58 -2.02
N ILE A 151 -2.01 21.46 -2.67
CA ILE A 151 -1.44 20.28 -2.02
C ILE A 151 0.01 20.56 -1.62
N ARG A 152 0.85 21.07 -2.54
CA ARG A 152 2.25 21.40 -2.23
C ARG A 152 2.34 22.46 -1.14
N MET A 153 1.47 23.47 -1.16
CA MET A 153 1.44 24.52 -0.14
C MET A 153 1.05 23.96 1.24
N LYS A 154 0.00 23.12 1.32
CA LYS A 154 -0.39 22.45 2.57
C LYS A 154 0.72 21.56 3.13
N ILE A 155 1.46 20.86 2.26
CA ILE A 155 2.61 20.04 2.66
C ILE A 155 3.72 20.94 3.24
N ALA A 156 4.11 21.99 2.52
CA ALA A 156 5.13 22.95 2.95
C ALA A 156 4.78 23.56 4.31
N MET A 157 3.59 24.15 4.44
CA MET A 157 3.12 24.76 5.69
C MET A 157 3.14 23.76 6.85
N LYS A 158 2.54 22.58 6.67
CA LYS A 158 2.43 21.59 7.75
C LYS A 158 3.79 21.03 8.18
N SER A 159 4.71 20.83 7.24
CA SER A 159 6.05 20.31 7.52
C SER A 159 6.88 21.36 8.28
N MET A 160 6.85 22.61 7.82
CA MET A 160 7.60 23.72 8.42
C MET A 160 7.06 24.16 9.79
N LEU A 161 5.79 23.88 10.11
CA LEU A 161 5.24 24.10 11.45
C LEU A 161 6.00 23.32 12.54
N MET A 162 6.72 22.24 12.19
CA MET A 162 7.57 21.52 13.14
C MET A 162 8.66 22.41 13.76
N LEU A 163 9.16 23.41 13.02
CA LEU A 163 10.16 24.36 13.51
C LEU A 163 9.62 25.33 14.56
N THR A 164 8.31 25.50 14.67
CA THR A 164 7.72 26.43 15.65
C THR A 164 8.01 26.04 17.10
N ALA A 165 8.36 24.78 17.34
CA ALA A 165 8.77 24.29 18.65
C ALA A 165 10.29 24.39 18.91
N GLU A 166 11.09 24.66 17.87
CA GLU A 166 12.55 24.64 17.94
C GLU A 166 13.11 26.06 18.11
N ARG A 167 13.56 26.38 19.32
CA ARG A 167 14.08 27.72 19.68
C ARG A 167 15.31 28.13 18.86
N GLU A 168 16.07 27.14 18.43
CA GLU A 168 17.37 27.29 17.79
C GLU A 168 17.31 27.08 16.26
N GLY A 169 16.13 26.80 15.70
CA GLY A 169 15.98 26.45 14.28
C GLY A 169 16.34 24.99 14.00
N ALA A 170 16.62 24.66 12.75
CA ALA A 170 16.87 23.28 12.31
C ALA A 170 18.31 22.77 12.57
N ILE A 171 18.87 23.03 13.76
CA ILE A 171 20.29 22.77 14.08
C ILE A 171 20.66 21.29 13.98
N ARG A 172 19.71 20.39 14.22
CA ARG A 172 19.89 18.95 14.06
C ARG A 172 18.86 18.41 13.08
N GLY A 173 19.32 18.01 11.90
CA GLY A 173 18.53 17.29 10.93
C GLY A 173 18.18 15.90 11.45
N ILE A 174 17.09 15.79 12.20
CA ILE A 174 16.52 14.52 12.64
C ILE A 174 15.17 14.38 11.93
N PRO A 175 14.94 13.27 11.20
CA PRO A 175 13.68 13.07 10.52
C PRO A 175 12.54 12.87 11.52
N ALA A 176 11.49 13.66 11.40
CA ALA A 176 10.24 13.48 12.11
C ALA A 176 9.23 12.74 11.24
N THR A 177 8.37 11.92 11.84
CA THR A 177 7.23 11.30 11.14
C THR A 177 5.92 11.95 11.54
N ILE A 178 5.18 12.48 10.56
CA ILE A 178 3.88 13.12 10.81
C ILE A 178 2.78 12.56 9.89
N PRO A 179 1.56 12.34 10.38
CA PRO A 179 0.47 11.87 9.55
C PRO A 179 -0.13 13.00 8.71
N PHE A 180 -0.35 12.75 7.42
CA PHE A 180 -1.12 13.58 6.50
C PHE A 180 -2.46 12.91 6.18
N ILE A 181 -3.42 13.06 7.09
CA ILE A 181 -4.71 12.36 7.09
C ILE A 181 -5.50 12.59 5.78
N GLU A 182 -5.55 13.84 5.30
CA GLU A 182 -6.24 14.21 4.05
C GLU A 182 -5.70 13.44 2.82
N TYR A 183 -4.45 12.99 2.88
CA TYR A 183 -3.75 12.35 1.77
C TYR A 183 -3.54 10.84 1.98
N TYR A 184 -4.05 10.27 3.08
CA TYR A 184 -3.80 8.89 3.48
C TYR A 184 -2.29 8.57 3.41
N ALA A 185 -1.48 9.46 3.97
CA ALA A 185 -0.03 9.42 3.85
C ALA A 185 0.67 9.68 5.19
N MET A 186 1.87 9.14 5.34
CA MET A 186 2.81 9.45 6.41
C MET A 186 3.97 10.26 5.80
N GLY A 187 4.22 11.44 6.33
CA GLY A 187 5.35 12.28 5.93
C GLY A 187 6.59 11.97 6.78
N VAL A 188 7.72 11.74 6.12
CA VAL A 188 9.06 11.82 6.71
C VAL A 188 9.58 13.22 6.43
N ILE A 189 9.79 13.99 7.50
CA ILE A 189 10.08 15.42 7.46
C ILE A 189 11.49 15.63 7.98
N PHE A 190 12.37 16.15 7.13
CA PHE A 190 13.75 16.45 7.49
C PHE A 190 13.98 17.96 7.40
N LEU A 191 14.34 18.57 8.52
CA LEU A 191 14.54 20.00 8.65
C LEU A 191 16.03 20.31 8.62
N PHE A 192 16.42 21.38 7.94
CA PHE A 192 17.81 21.84 7.83
C PHE A 192 17.86 23.33 7.48
N ASP A 193 19.02 23.96 7.63
CA ASP A 193 19.22 25.36 7.29
C ASP A 193 19.88 25.50 5.91
N THR A 194 19.36 26.40 5.07
CA THR A 194 20.01 26.79 3.80
C THR A 194 20.65 28.17 3.94
N PRO A 195 21.98 28.31 3.88
CA PRO A 195 22.65 29.61 4.00
C PRO A 195 22.14 30.61 2.95
N HIS A 196 21.75 31.81 3.39
CA HIS A 196 21.31 32.86 2.49
C HIS A 196 21.51 34.24 3.13
N THR A 197 22.19 35.15 2.42
CA THR A 197 22.58 36.46 2.94
C THR A 197 21.38 37.35 3.28
N ASP A 198 20.28 37.19 2.54
CA ASP A 198 19.08 38.01 2.71
C ASP A 198 18.09 37.43 3.73
N ALA A 199 18.41 36.26 4.31
CA ALA A 199 17.56 35.61 5.31
C ALA A 199 17.82 36.18 6.71
N ARG A 200 16.77 36.22 7.53
CA ARG A 200 16.89 36.63 8.93
C ARG A 200 17.72 35.60 9.69
N GLY A 201 18.90 36.01 10.16
CA GLY A 201 19.84 35.10 10.83
C GLY A 201 20.85 34.44 9.89
N GLY A 202 20.86 34.80 8.60
CA GLY A 202 21.85 34.34 7.62
C GLY A 202 21.55 32.97 6.98
N ALA A 203 20.40 32.37 7.28
CA ALA A 203 19.93 31.14 6.65
C ALA A 203 18.39 31.11 6.57
N TYR A 204 17.87 30.42 5.55
CA TYR A 204 16.47 30.03 5.47
C TYR A 204 16.26 28.68 6.14
N ASP A 205 15.28 28.62 7.02
CA ASP A 205 14.71 27.36 7.47
C ASP A 205 14.23 26.56 6.25
N SER A 206 14.66 25.31 6.13
CA SER A 206 14.38 24.46 4.96
C SER A 206 13.89 23.08 5.38
N CYS A 207 13.17 22.42 4.48
CA CYS A 207 12.55 21.14 4.76
C CYS A 207 12.49 20.24 3.52
N ILE A 208 12.82 18.96 3.69
CA ILE A 208 12.51 17.88 2.76
C ILE A 208 11.34 17.07 3.34
N SER A 209 10.24 16.99 2.60
CA SER A 209 9.05 16.25 3.00
C SER A 209 8.80 15.08 2.04
N ILE A 210 9.02 13.84 2.48
CA ILE A 210 8.72 12.62 1.72
C ILE A 210 7.41 12.03 2.24
N LEU A 211 6.32 12.11 1.47
CA LEU A 211 5.03 11.54 1.82
C LEU A 211 4.88 10.15 1.20
N VAL A 212 4.72 9.16 2.06
CA VAL A 212 4.57 7.74 1.72
C VAL A 212 3.16 7.28 2.04
N ASP A 213 2.59 6.36 1.26
CA ASP A 213 1.28 5.78 1.56
C ASP A 213 1.24 5.20 2.99
N GLU A 214 0.23 5.59 3.77
CA GLU A 214 0.16 5.24 5.19
C GLU A 214 0.04 3.73 5.46
N SER A 215 -0.42 2.94 4.47
CA SER A 215 -0.49 1.48 4.59
C SER A 215 0.89 0.83 4.72
N TYR A 216 1.95 1.55 4.33
CA TYR A 216 3.35 1.13 4.45
C TYR A 216 4.06 1.78 5.64
N ARG A 217 3.33 2.30 6.62
CA ARG A 217 3.90 2.89 7.85
C ARG A 217 4.97 2.01 8.53
N PRO A 218 4.82 0.68 8.67
CA PRO A 218 5.88 -0.16 9.24
C PRO A 218 7.20 -0.06 8.47
N ALA A 219 7.15 -0.04 7.13
CA ALA A 219 8.34 0.05 6.29
C ALA A 219 9.10 1.36 6.52
N ILE A 220 8.39 2.49 6.73
CA ILE A 220 8.99 3.79 7.07
C ILE A 220 9.84 3.67 8.34
N TYR A 221 9.31 3.05 9.39
CA TYR A 221 10.03 2.93 10.66
C TYR A 221 11.25 2.01 10.55
N GLU A 222 11.14 0.93 9.80
CA GLU A 222 12.24 -0.02 9.60
C GLU A 222 13.37 0.54 8.75
N ASN A 223 13.06 1.47 7.86
CA ASN A 223 14.04 2.12 6.97
C ASN A 223 14.36 3.56 7.42
N MET A 224 14.00 3.96 8.64
CA MET A 224 14.15 5.34 9.11
C MET A 224 15.59 5.83 9.01
N PHE A 225 16.57 4.98 9.37
CA PHE A 225 17.99 5.33 9.28
C PHE A 225 18.45 5.54 7.83
N SER A 226 17.94 4.73 6.88
CA SER A 226 18.25 4.91 5.46
C SER A 226 17.60 6.17 4.89
N LEU A 227 16.38 6.48 5.31
CA LEU A 227 15.67 7.71 4.94
C LEU A 227 16.35 8.96 5.53
N GLU A 228 16.88 8.86 6.76
CA GLU A 228 17.67 9.91 7.40
C GLU A 228 18.91 10.25 6.60
N ASN A 229 19.77 9.25 6.32
CA ASN A 229 21.00 9.46 5.54
C ASN A 229 20.69 10.03 4.15
N LEU A 230 19.62 9.55 3.50
CA LEU A 230 19.17 10.11 2.24
C LEU A 230 18.84 11.61 2.34
N CYS A 231 18.14 12.03 3.41
CA CYS A 231 17.79 13.43 3.58
C CYS A 231 19.01 14.29 3.93
N ILE A 232 19.98 13.74 4.68
CA ILE A 232 21.27 14.40 4.96
C ILE A 232 22.01 14.65 3.64
N ASP A 233 22.21 13.61 2.83
CA ASP A 233 22.90 13.71 1.54
C ASP A 233 22.20 14.73 0.62
N ALA A 234 20.87 14.74 0.60
CA ALA A 234 20.10 15.71 -0.18
C ALA A 234 20.23 17.14 0.35
N ALA A 235 20.21 17.35 1.67
CA ALA A 235 20.39 18.66 2.28
C ALA A 235 21.80 19.21 1.99
N ASP A 236 22.84 18.39 2.01
CA ASP A 236 24.20 18.78 1.66
C ASP A 236 24.30 19.25 0.20
N LEU A 237 23.59 18.60 -0.73
CA LEU A 237 23.51 19.06 -2.12
C LEU A 237 22.79 20.40 -2.25
N ILE A 238 21.66 20.58 -1.54
CA ILE A 238 20.90 21.84 -1.55
C ILE A 238 21.73 23.00 -1.00
N THR A 239 22.40 22.78 0.14
CA THR A 239 23.24 23.81 0.79
C THR A 239 24.48 24.15 -0.03
N SER A 240 24.97 23.23 -0.85
CA SER A 240 26.04 23.45 -1.82
C SER A 240 25.59 24.20 -3.09
N GLY A 241 24.29 24.52 -3.21
CA GLY A 241 23.72 25.24 -4.34
C GLY A 241 23.46 24.37 -5.58
N GLU A 242 23.35 23.05 -5.43
CA GLU A 242 22.97 22.17 -6.53
C GLU A 242 21.53 22.46 -6.99
N ASP A 243 21.27 22.23 -8.27
CA ASP A 243 19.95 22.40 -8.87
C ASP A 243 18.89 21.49 -8.20
N LEU A 244 17.78 22.07 -7.77
CA LEU A 244 16.76 21.36 -6.99
C LEU A 244 16.09 20.22 -7.77
N GLU A 245 15.94 20.33 -9.10
CA GLU A 245 15.39 19.22 -9.90
C GLU A 245 16.34 18.02 -9.90
N LYS A 246 17.65 18.26 -9.96
CA LYS A 246 18.64 17.18 -9.82
C LYS A 246 18.61 16.56 -8.43
N VAL A 247 18.46 17.36 -7.37
CA VAL A 247 18.33 16.85 -6.00
C VAL A 247 17.09 15.94 -5.90
N ILE A 248 15.94 16.38 -6.41
CA ILE A 248 14.72 15.55 -6.46
C ILE A 248 14.99 14.22 -7.19
N LYS A 249 15.65 14.26 -8.36
CA LYS A 249 16.00 13.04 -9.11
C LYS A 249 16.90 12.12 -8.31
N SER A 250 17.91 12.64 -7.62
CA SER A 250 18.80 11.86 -6.75
C SER A 250 18.04 11.19 -5.60
N ILE A 251 17.11 11.92 -4.97
CA ILE A 251 16.23 11.36 -3.93
C ILE A 251 15.41 10.21 -4.48
N LEU A 252 14.77 10.39 -5.64
CA LEU A 252 13.94 9.36 -6.26
C LEU A 252 14.74 8.11 -6.63
N ILE A 253 15.97 8.27 -7.14
CA ILE A 253 16.87 7.14 -7.43
C ILE A 253 17.20 6.35 -6.16
N ALA A 254 17.53 7.05 -5.07
CA ALA A 254 17.84 6.41 -3.80
C ALA A 254 16.62 5.69 -3.20
N LEU A 255 15.44 6.31 -3.25
CA LEU A 255 14.19 5.68 -2.81
C LEU A 255 13.86 4.44 -3.66
N ASP A 256 14.26 4.40 -4.93
CA ASP A 256 14.07 3.23 -5.79
C ASP A 256 14.97 2.06 -5.38
N ALA A 257 16.12 2.36 -4.75
CA ALA A 257 17.06 1.35 -4.26
C ALA A 257 16.70 0.79 -2.87
N MET A 258 15.80 1.44 -2.11
CA MET A 258 15.38 1.02 -0.77
C MET A 258 14.28 -0.05 -0.83
N ASN A 259 14.56 -1.27 -0.34
CA ASN A 259 13.63 -2.40 -0.40
C ASN A 259 12.56 -2.40 0.71
N LEU A 260 11.32 -2.76 0.37
CA LEU A 260 10.16 -2.72 1.29
C LEU A 260 9.83 -4.02 2.06
N ARG A 261 10.68 -5.04 2.05
CA ARG A 261 10.33 -6.36 2.61
C ARG A 261 10.60 -6.49 4.12
N SER A 262 9.52 -6.43 4.89
CA SER A 262 9.39 -7.02 6.23
C SER A 262 7.91 -7.44 6.43
N GLY A 263 7.65 -8.48 7.21
CA GLY A 263 6.29 -9.00 7.37
C GLY A 263 5.97 -9.36 8.81
N ARG A 264 4.72 -9.11 9.25
CA ARG A 264 4.07 -9.81 10.39
C ARG A 264 2.55 -9.58 10.46
N GLN A 265 1.85 -10.60 10.99
CA GLN A 265 0.39 -10.86 11.00
C GLN A 265 -0.29 -10.50 12.35
N SER A 266 -1.63 -10.33 12.38
CA SER A 266 -2.44 -10.20 13.61
C SER A 266 -3.71 -11.08 13.61
N TYR A 267 -4.04 -11.64 14.78
CA TYR A 267 -4.99 -12.73 15.06
C TYR A 267 -6.40 -12.25 15.48
N GLU A 268 -6.59 -10.96 15.71
CA GLU A 268 -7.83 -10.43 16.32
C GLU A 268 -9.00 -10.23 15.35
N ILE A 269 -8.74 -10.28 14.04
CA ILE A 269 -9.71 -9.85 13.01
C ILE A 269 -10.65 -11.00 12.58
N GLU A 270 -10.29 -12.25 12.84
CA GLU A 270 -11.06 -13.45 12.45
C GLU A 270 -12.47 -13.48 13.06
N GLN A 271 -12.66 -12.88 14.24
CA GLN A 271 -13.94 -12.90 14.96
C GLN A 271 -14.96 -11.90 14.40
N LEU A 272 -14.52 -10.78 13.83
CA LEU A 272 -15.41 -9.76 13.24
C LEU A 272 -15.97 -10.21 11.88
N MET A 273 -15.21 -10.97 11.10
CA MET A 273 -15.61 -11.47 9.77
C MET A 273 -16.82 -12.42 9.81
N LYS A 274 -16.96 -13.22 10.88
CA LYS A 274 -18.05 -14.21 11.01
C LYS A 274 -19.45 -13.59 11.09
N GLY A 275 -19.57 -12.34 11.58
CA GLY A 275 -20.86 -11.69 11.79
C GLY A 275 -21.49 -11.05 10.53
N GLN A 276 -20.67 -10.47 9.64
CA GLN A 276 -21.16 -9.72 8.47
C GLN A 276 -21.44 -10.61 7.27
N LEU A 277 -20.66 -11.67 7.06
CA LEU A 277 -20.88 -12.63 5.97
C LEU A 277 -22.11 -13.50 6.21
N LYS A 278 -22.46 -13.78 7.47
CA LYS A 278 -23.73 -14.43 7.84
C LYS A 278 -24.93 -13.72 7.19
N LYS A 279 -24.96 -12.38 7.25
CA LYS A 279 -26.03 -11.55 6.67
C LYS A 279 -26.06 -11.55 5.13
N ILE A 280 -24.89 -11.66 4.48
CA ILE A 280 -24.81 -11.68 3.01
C ILE A 280 -25.37 -12.98 2.46
N THR A 281 -25.06 -14.10 3.11
CA THR A 281 -25.51 -15.41 2.65
C THR A 281 -26.97 -15.69 3.00
N GLU A 282 -27.49 -15.12 4.08
CA GLU A 282 -28.93 -15.06 4.34
C GLU A 282 -29.69 -14.38 3.19
N ASN A 283 -29.09 -13.38 2.53
CA ASN A 283 -29.66 -12.72 1.34
C ASN A 283 -29.45 -13.50 0.03
N LEU A 284 -28.41 -14.34 -0.07
CA LEU A 284 -28.16 -15.18 -1.25
C LEU A 284 -29.09 -16.41 -1.30
N ASN A 285 -29.63 -16.83 -0.15
CA ASN A 285 -30.61 -17.91 -0.03
C ASN A 285 -32.06 -17.48 -0.29
N GLY A 286 -32.29 -16.20 -0.63
CA GLY A 286 -33.61 -15.65 -1.01
C GLY A 286 -33.97 -15.84 -2.49
N ILE A 287 -33.30 -16.77 -3.18
CA ILE A 287 -33.55 -17.26 -4.55
C ILE A 287 -33.69 -18.78 -4.45
#